data_AF-A0A2V3W580-F1
#
_entry.id   AF-A0A2V3W580-F1
#
_cell.length_a   1.000
_cell.length_b   1.000
_cell.length_c   1.000
_cell.angle_alpha   90.00
_cell.angle_beta   90.00
_cell.angle_gamma   90.00
#
_symmetry.space_group_name_H-M   'P 1'
#
loop_
_entity.id
_entity.type
_entity.pdbx_description
1 polymer ?
#
loop_
_entity_poly.entity_id
_entity_poly.type
_entity_poly.pdbx_seq_one_letter_code
_entity_poly.pdbx_strand_id
1 'polypeptide(L)'
;MKQNLSKQPLTILYILLFSIAIMLSGNVLAVGEKATVEQLNAVVTNQATIDAGQNAAIATVDSKISGITPPVRAIGDVLPDGSIVFWVDETGQHGMAAKSFDGPASNWYDAKEVAENNGPGWRLPTKHELFILFDQRVVVGGMDGITYWSSTEADAIFAWSILFNPPTSTPATVLKTHVQSVRAIRHF
;
A
#
# COMPACT_ATOMS: atom_id res chain seq x y z
N MET A 1 -50.65 -39.15 85.72
CA MET A 1 -51.29 -39.04 84.40
C MET A 1 -51.48 -37.57 84.02
N LYS A 2 -50.62 -37.02 83.14
CA LYS A 2 -50.94 -35.93 82.20
C LYS A 2 -50.03 -36.14 80.98
N GLN A 3 -50.61 -36.59 79.87
CA GLN A 3 -49.91 -36.80 78.60
C GLN A 3 -49.52 -35.45 77.97
N ASN A 4 -48.33 -35.43 77.36
CA ASN A 4 -47.74 -34.30 76.67
C ASN A 4 -48.42 -34.12 75.30
N LEU A 5 -49.59 -33.48 75.28
CA LEU A 5 -50.26 -33.02 74.05
C LEU A 5 -49.93 -31.54 73.82
N SER A 6 -49.32 -31.19 72.67
CA SER A 6 -49.61 -29.94 71.89
C SER A 6 -48.49 -29.39 70.98
N LYS A 7 -47.52 -30.16 70.45
CA LYS A 7 -46.53 -29.59 69.50
C LYS A 7 -46.38 -30.25 68.12
N GLN A 8 -47.02 -31.38 67.85
CA GLN A 8 -46.95 -32.04 66.54
C GLN A 8 -47.90 -31.53 65.42
N PRO A 9 -49.11 -31.01 65.68
CA PRO A 9 -49.98 -30.61 64.56
C PRO A 9 -49.56 -29.29 63.88
N LEU A 10 -48.80 -28.44 64.58
CA LEU A 10 -48.40 -27.13 64.07
C LEU A 10 -47.23 -27.21 63.07
N THR A 11 -46.34 -28.20 63.23
CA THR A 11 -45.19 -28.44 62.35
C THR A 11 -45.63 -28.97 61.00
N ILE A 12 -46.62 -29.86 60.98
CA ILE A 12 -47.17 -30.46 59.75
C ILE A 12 -47.87 -29.38 58.91
N LEU A 13 -48.64 -28.48 59.53
CA LEU A 13 -49.31 -27.38 58.84
C LEU A 13 -48.32 -26.38 58.23
N TYR A 14 -47.21 -26.09 58.91
CA TYR A 14 -46.15 -25.22 58.39
C TYR A 14 -45.45 -25.83 57.17
N ILE A 15 -45.15 -27.13 57.21
CA ILE A 15 -44.53 -27.83 56.08
C ILE A 15 -45.47 -27.85 54.87
N LEU A 16 -46.78 -28.02 55.10
CA LEU A 16 -47.79 -28.01 54.02
C LEU A 16 -47.94 -26.62 53.39
N LEU A 17 -48.03 -25.57 54.21
CA LEU A 17 -48.13 -24.18 53.73
C LEU A 17 -46.84 -23.74 53.01
N PHE A 18 -45.67 -24.15 53.49
CA PHE A 18 -44.39 -23.90 52.83
C PHE A 18 -44.30 -24.61 51.47
N SER A 19 -44.79 -25.86 51.39
CA SER A 19 -44.86 -26.60 50.14
C SER A 19 -45.82 -25.94 49.14
N ILE A 20 -46.99 -25.48 49.59
CA ILE A 20 -47.95 -24.74 48.77
C ILE A 20 -47.35 -23.42 48.27
N ALA A 21 -46.63 -22.68 49.13
CA ALA A 21 -45.96 -21.44 48.73
C ALA A 21 -44.86 -21.67 47.67
N ILE A 22 -44.15 -22.81 47.73
CA ILE A 22 -43.19 -23.23 46.70
C ILE A 22 -43.93 -23.61 45.41
N MET A 23 -45.06 -24.31 45.50
CA MET A 23 -45.85 -24.66 44.31
C MET A 23 -46.50 -23.45 43.65
N LEU A 24 -46.88 -22.40 44.41
CA LEU A 24 -47.39 -21.14 43.85
C LEU A 24 -46.28 -20.21 43.34
N SER A 25 -45.03 -20.34 43.83
CA SER A 25 -43.88 -19.54 43.36
C SER A 25 -43.13 -20.18 42.19
N GLY A 26 -43.51 -21.40 41.80
CA GLY A 26 -43.05 -22.06 40.59
C GLY A 26 -43.55 -21.37 39.33
N ASN A 27 -43.05 -20.15 39.06
CA ASN A 27 -42.94 -19.56 37.71
C ASN A 27 -42.18 -18.22 37.67
N VAL A 28 -41.19 -18.00 38.54
CA VAL A 28 -40.29 -16.83 38.41
C VAL A 28 -38.83 -17.27 38.41
N LEU A 29 -38.47 -18.12 37.44
CA LEU A 29 -37.08 -18.26 36.97
C LEU A 29 -37.10 -18.37 35.45
N ALA A 30 -37.67 -17.37 34.78
CA ALA A 30 -37.30 -17.08 33.39
C ALA A 30 -35.89 -16.45 33.40
N VAL A 31 -34.87 -17.26 33.71
CA VAL A 31 -33.53 -17.02 33.17
C VAL A 31 -33.72 -17.09 31.67
N GLY A 32 -33.40 -16.00 30.95
CA GLY A 32 -33.71 -15.82 29.53
C GLY A 32 -33.57 -17.12 28.74
N GLU A 33 -34.60 -17.46 27.97
CA GLU A 33 -34.71 -18.70 27.21
C GLU A 33 -33.39 -18.94 26.47
N LYS A 34 -32.63 -19.95 26.93
CA LYS A 34 -31.42 -20.36 26.23
C LYS A 34 -31.86 -20.81 24.85
N ALA A 35 -31.21 -20.29 23.81
CA ALA A 35 -31.52 -20.67 22.44
C ALA A 35 -31.56 -22.20 22.33
N THR A 36 -32.62 -22.73 21.74
CA THR A 36 -32.74 -24.17 21.51
C THR A 36 -31.66 -24.63 20.54
N VAL A 37 -31.29 -25.92 20.58
CA VAL A 37 -30.32 -26.48 19.62
C VAL A 37 -30.75 -26.23 18.17
N GLU A 38 -32.05 -26.23 17.90
CA GLU A 38 -32.61 -25.89 16.59
C GLU A 38 -32.35 -24.44 16.19
N GLN A 39 -32.55 -23.49 17.11
CA GLN A 39 -32.24 -22.07 16.88
C GLN A 39 -30.75 -21.85 16.62
N LEU A 40 -29.88 -22.57 17.36
CA LEU A 40 -28.43 -22.51 17.15
C LEU A 40 -28.03 -23.10 15.79
N ASN A 41 -28.62 -24.24 15.39
CA ASN A 41 -28.37 -24.87 14.09
C ASN A 41 -28.82 -23.99 12.91
N ALA A 42 -29.94 -23.26 13.07
CA ALA A 42 -30.40 -22.30 12.07
C ALA A 42 -29.40 -21.14 11.89
N VAL A 43 -28.86 -20.61 12.99
CA VAL A 43 -27.81 -19.56 12.95
C VAL A 43 -26.56 -20.06 12.23
N VAL A 44 -26.08 -21.27 12.56
CA VAL A 44 -24.90 -21.86 11.91
C VAL A 44 -25.14 -22.08 10.41
N THR A 45 -26.33 -22.52 10.02
CA THR A 45 -26.69 -22.73 8.61
C THR A 45 -26.75 -21.42 7.83
N ASN A 46 -27.32 -20.37 8.43
CA ASN A 46 -27.36 -19.03 7.85
C ASN A 46 -25.95 -18.47 7.69
N GLN A 47 -25.09 -18.66 8.70
CA GLN A 47 -23.69 -18.25 8.64
C GLN A 47 -22.95 -18.97 7.51
N ALA A 48 -23.10 -20.29 7.38
CA ALA A 48 -22.48 -21.04 6.29
C ALA A 48 -22.94 -20.56 4.89
N THR A 49 -24.21 -20.15 4.76
CA THR A 49 -24.74 -19.59 3.52
C THR A 49 -24.14 -18.21 3.21
N ILE A 50 -23.98 -17.38 4.24
CA ILE A 50 -23.33 -16.06 4.13
C ILE A 50 -21.86 -16.24 3.74
N ASP A 51 -21.14 -17.15 4.40
CA ASP A 51 -19.73 -17.44 4.13
C ASP A 51 -19.54 -17.97 2.71
N ALA A 52 -20.41 -18.86 2.24
CA ALA A 52 -20.38 -19.35 0.86
C ALA A 52 -20.58 -18.21 -0.16
N GLY A 53 -21.51 -17.29 0.11
CA GLY A 53 -21.74 -16.11 -0.73
C GLY A 53 -20.53 -15.16 -0.75
N GLN A 54 -19.91 -14.92 0.41
CA GLN A 54 -18.70 -14.10 0.53
C GLN A 54 -17.51 -14.76 -0.17
N ASN A 55 -17.31 -16.06 0.00
CA ASN A 55 -16.23 -16.81 -0.64
C ASN A 55 -16.37 -16.81 -2.17
N ALA A 56 -17.60 -16.93 -2.69
CA ALA A 56 -17.86 -16.81 -4.12
C ALA A 56 -17.56 -15.39 -4.66
N ALA A 57 -17.88 -14.35 -3.87
CA ALA A 57 -17.54 -12.97 -4.22
C ALA A 57 -16.03 -12.72 -4.19
N ILE A 58 -15.32 -13.22 -3.18
CA ILE A 58 -13.85 -13.15 -3.07
C ILE A 58 -13.21 -13.85 -4.26
N ALA A 59 -13.62 -15.08 -4.59
CA ALA A 59 -13.10 -15.81 -5.74
C ALA A 59 -13.30 -15.04 -7.07
N THR A 60 -14.42 -14.33 -7.20
CA THR A 60 -14.69 -13.47 -8.35
C THR A 60 -13.73 -12.26 -8.39
N VAL A 61 -13.45 -11.64 -7.24
CA VAL A 61 -12.50 -10.53 -7.12
C VAL A 61 -11.07 -11.01 -7.39
N ASP A 62 -10.65 -12.14 -6.84
CA ASP A 62 -9.32 -12.72 -7.04
C ASP A 62 -9.08 -13.05 -8.51
N SER A 63 -10.10 -13.56 -9.21
CA SER A 63 -10.05 -13.80 -10.65
C SER A 63 -9.86 -12.49 -11.44
N LYS A 64 -10.58 -11.42 -11.07
CA LYS A 64 -10.41 -10.10 -11.69
C LYS A 64 -9.02 -9.52 -11.44
N ILE A 65 -8.50 -9.63 -10.21
CA ILE A 65 -7.15 -9.15 -9.85
C ILE A 65 -6.09 -9.95 -10.60
N SER A 66 -6.23 -11.28 -10.65
CA SER A 66 -5.29 -12.16 -11.36
C SER A 66 -5.28 -11.92 -12.87
N GLY A 67 -6.38 -11.42 -13.43
CA GLY A 67 -6.48 -11.03 -14.83
C GLY A 67 -5.84 -9.66 -15.16
N ILE A 68 -5.46 -8.86 -14.16
CA ILE A 68 -4.72 -7.61 -14.38
C ILE A 68 -3.26 -7.98 -14.64
N THR A 69 -2.85 -7.90 -15.89
CA THR A 69 -1.43 -8.00 -16.26
C THR A 69 -0.91 -6.59 -16.58
N PRO A 70 -0.14 -5.95 -15.69
CA PRO A 70 0.46 -4.66 -15.97
C PRO A 70 1.38 -4.74 -17.20
N PRO A 71 1.52 -3.64 -17.97
CA PRO A 71 2.41 -3.62 -19.12
C PRO A 71 3.86 -3.91 -18.68
N VAL A 72 4.46 -4.95 -19.24
CA VAL A 72 5.89 -5.25 -19.06
C VAL A 72 6.69 -4.41 -20.06
N ARG A 73 7.78 -3.81 -19.59
CA ARG A 73 8.69 -2.96 -20.38
C ARG A 73 10.10 -3.53 -20.42
N ALA A 74 10.83 -3.17 -21.47
CA ALA A 74 12.25 -3.45 -21.64
C ALA A 74 13.05 -2.15 -21.82
N ILE A 75 14.35 -2.20 -21.54
CA ILE A 75 15.28 -1.10 -21.83
C ILE A 75 15.22 -0.79 -23.33
N GLY A 76 15.05 0.49 -23.67
CA GLY A 76 14.90 0.99 -25.03
C GLY A 76 13.46 1.14 -25.51
N ASP A 77 12.47 0.67 -24.75
CA ASP A 77 11.07 0.93 -25.07
C ASP A 77 10.78 2.43 -25.09
N VAL A 78 10.09 2.89 -26.13
CA VAL A 78 9.56 4.25 -26.21
C VAL A 78 8.14 4.26 -25.65
N LEU A 79 7.93 5.00 -24.57
CA LEU A 79 6.64 5.14 -23.91
C LEU A 79 5.73 6.14 -24.66
N PRO A 80 4.40 6.15 -24.42
CA PRO A 80 3.47 7.03 -25.14
C PRO A 80 3.77 8.54 -25.04
N ASP A 81 4.52 8.97 -24.02
CA ASP A 81 4.97 10.34 -23.82
C ASP A 81 6.33 10.66 -24.49
N GLY A 82 6.85 9.72 -25.29
CA GLY A 82 8.12 9.82 -26.01
C GLY A 82 9.36 9.60 -25.13
N SER A 83 9.18 9.22 -23.86
CA SER A 83 10.29 8.88 -22.98
C SER A 83 10.84 7.49 -23.30
N ILE A 84 12.14 7.28 -23.05
CA ILE A 84 12.84 6.04 -23.35
C ILE A 84 13.19 5.33 -22.04
N VAL A 85 12.77 4.08 -21.92
CA VAL A 85 13.08 3.23 -20.76
C VAL A 85 14.58 2.97 -20.71
N PHE A 86 15.21 3.27 -19.57
CA PHE A 86 16.65 3.06 -19.37
C PHE A 86 16.96 2.18 -18.16
N TRP A 87 15.97 1.84 -17.35
CA TRP A 87 16.11 0.88 -16.27
C TRP A 87 14.76 0.19 -16.02
N VAL A 88 14.79 -1.10 -15.72
CA VAL A 88 13.63 -1.93 -15.39
C VAL A 88 13.98 -2.87 -14.25
N ASP A 89 13.01 -3.18 -13.40
CA ASP A 89 13.17 -4.24 -12.39
C ASP A 89 13.03 -5.65 -13.00
N GLU A 90 13.18 -6.69 -12.18
CA GLU A 90 13.09 -8.10 -12.63
C GLU A 90 11.72 -8.48 -13.20
N THR A 91 10.67 -7.76 -12.80
CA THR A 91 9.29 -8.01 -13.29
C THR A 91 9.01 -7.29 -14.61
N GLY A 92 9.79 -6.25 -14.91
CA GLY A 92 9.58 -5.31 -16.02
C GLY A 92 8.33 -4.44 -15.87
N GLN A 93 7.61 -4.52 -14.75
CA GLN A 93 6.40 -3.74 -14.50
C GLN A 93 6.71 -2.36 -13.92
N HIS A 94 7.88 -2.22 -13.28
CA HIS A 94 8.38 -0.96 -12.78
C HIS A 94 9.74 -0.64 -13.39
N GLY A 95 9.98 0.65 -13.58
CA GLY A 95 11.24 1.09 -14.13
C GLY A 95 11.36 2.60 -14.17
N MET A 96 12.43 3.05 -14.84
CA MET A 96 12.68 4.46 -15.09
C MET A 96 12.79 4.73 -16.58
N ALA A 97 12.23 5.87 -16.98
CA ALA A 97 12.33 6.40 -18.33
C ALA A 97 12.91 7.82 -18.31
N ALA A 98 13.65 8.16 -19.36
CA ALA A 98 14.26 9.47 -19.53
C ALA A 98 13.67 10.20 -20.73
N LYS A 99 13.73 11.53 -20.74
CA LYS A 99 13.52 12.28 -21.97
C LYS A 99 14.59 11.92 -23.00
N SER A 100 14.17 11.79 -24.26
CA SER A 100 15.04 11.56 -25.42
C SER A 100 15.84 12.79 -25.84
N PHE A 101 15.60 13.94 -25.20
CA PHE A 101 16.30 15.20 -25.45
C PHE A 101 16.48 15.97 -24.15
N ASP A 102 17.45 16.89 -24.17
CA ASP A 102 17.73 17.76 -23.03
C ASP A 102 16.75 18.94 -23.01
N GLY A 103 16.32 19.32 -21.81
CA GLY A 103 15.64 20.58 -21.59
C GLY A 103 16.60 21.78 -21.71
N PRO A 104 16.08 23.02 -21.63
CA PRO A 104 16.93 24.19 -21.57
C PRO A 104 17.91 24.09 -20.40
N ALA A 105 19.18 24.35 -20.69
CA ALA A 105 20.21 24.42 -19.66
C ALA A 105 19.89 25.58 -18.71
N SER A 106 20.06 25.35 -17.40
CA SER A 106 19.65 26.31 -16.38
C SER A 106 20.47 26.17 -15.10
N ASN A 107 20.26 27.10 -14.16
CA ASN A 107 20.78 26.95 -12.81
C ASN A 107 20.10 25.78 -12.08
N TRP A 108 20.65 25.33 -10.96
CA TRP A 108 20.18 24.11 -10.29
C TRP A 108 18.74 24.20 -9.76
N TYR A 109 18.30 25.39 -9.36
CA TYR A 109 16.92 25.59 -8.91
C TYR A 109 15.95 25.49 -10.09
N ASP A 110 16.22 26.24 -11.14
CA ASP A 110 15.42 26.23 -12.37
C ASP A 110 15.49 24.87 -13.07
N ALA A 111 16.60 24.12 -12.94
CA ALA A 111 16.77 22.79 -13.54
C ALA A 111 15.77 21.78 -13.00
N LYS A 112 15.40 21.89 -11.72
CA LYS A 112 14.33 21.07 -11.13
C LYS A 112 13.00 21.40 -11.75
N GLU A 113 12.70 22.70 -11.87
CA GLU A 113 11.47 23.18 -12.50
C GLU A 113 11.38 22.78 -13.98
N VAL A 114 12.47 22.93 -14.74
CA VAL A 114 12.58 22.49 -16.13
C VAL A 114 12.25 21.01 -16.27
N ALA A 115 12.72 20.17 -15.34
CA ALA A 115 12.40 18.76 -15.34
C ALA A 115 10.92 18.50 -14.98
N GLU A 116 10.42 19.10 -13.90
CA GLU A 116 9.05 18.95 -13.38
C GLU A 116 7.98 19.48 -14.36
N ASN A 117 8.31 20.49 -15.17
CA ASN A 117 7.42 21.06 -16.18
C ASN A 117 7.07 20.08 -17.32
N ASN A 118 7.71 18.91 -17.38
CA ASN A 118 7.32 17.83 -18.29
C ASN A 118 6.07 17.06 -17.81
N GLY A 119 5.60 17.32 -16.59
CA GLY A 119 4.37 16.78 -16.02
C GLY A 119 4.58 15.95 -14.75
N PRO A 120 3.52 15.36 -14.19
CA PRO A 120 3.59 14.60 -12.94
C PRO A 120 4.64 13.48 -12.98
N GLY A 121 5.46 13.41 -11.94
CA GLY A 121 6.48 12.36 -11.77
C GLY A 121 7.81 12.62 -12.49
N TRP A 122 7.87 13.63 -13.36
CA TRP A 122 9.13 14.07 -13.96
C TRP A 122 9.97 14.85 -12.97
N ARG A 123 11.28 14.58 -12.95
CA ARG A 123 12.23 15.24 -12.07
C ARG A 123 13.65 15.15 -12.61
N LEU A 124 14.52 15.95 -12.00
CA LEU A 124 15.96 15.85 -12.19
C LEU A 124 16.50 14.53 -11.57
N PRO A 125 17.35 13.77 -12.29
CA PRO A 125 17.92 12.53 -11.78
C PRO A 125 18.83 12.78 -10.59
N THR A 126 18.86 11.86 -9.63
CA THR A 126 19.89 11.85 -8.59
C THR A 126 21.25 11.54 -9.20
N LYS A 127 22.33 11.75 -8.44
CA LYS A 127 23.70 11.51 -8.91
C LYS A 127 23.88 10.05 -9.35
N HIS A 128 23.27 9.12 -8.63
CA HIS A 128 23.34 7.69 -8.96
C HIS A 128 22.52 7.35 -10.22
N GLU A 129 21.29 7.83 -10.31
CA GLU A 129 20.43 7.58 -11.48
C GLU A 129 21.00 8.19 -12.76
N LEU A 130 21.69 9.32 -12.64
CA LEU A 130 22.37 9.97 -13.77
C LEU A 130 23.53 9.11 -14.32
N PHE A 131 24.23 8.36 -13.47
CA PHE A 131 25.21 7.36 -13.94
C PHE A 131 24.54 6.17 -14.63
N ILE A 132 23.46 5.62 -14.06
CA ILE A 132 22.70 4.53 -14.70
C ILE A 132 22.18 4.96 -16.08
N LEU A 133 21.67 6.19 -16.16
CA LEU A 133 21.20 6.78 -17.41
C LEU A 133 22.33 6.88 -18.46
N PHE A 134 23.52 7.31 -18.05
CA PHE A 134 24.68 7.41 -18.93
C PHE A 134 25.21 6.04 -19.41
N ASP A 135 25.10 4.99 -18.60
CA ASP A 135 25.42 3.63 -19.05
C ASP A 135 24.52 3.20 -20.21
N GLN A 136 23.28 3.71 -20.25
CA GLN A 136 22.33 3.49 -21.34
C GLN A 136 22.31 4.61 -22.40
N ARG A 137 23.31 5.49 -22.45
CA ARG A 137 23.32 6.65 -23.35
C ARG A 137 23.20 6.32 -24.85
N VAL A 138 23.65 5.13 -25.27
CA VAL A 138 23.49 4.67 -26.66
C VAL A 138 22.01 4.41 -26.98
N VAL A 139 21.24 3.95 -25.99
CA VAL A 139 19.80 3.66 -26.10
C VAL A 139 18.98 4.93 -25.97
N VAL A 140 19.29 5.79 -25.00
CA VAL A 140 18.51 7.01 -24.71
C VAL A 140 18.89 8.18 -25.64
N GLY A 141 20.11 8.17 -26.17
CA GLY A 141 20.61 9.13 -27.15
C GLY A 141 21.29 10.37 -26.55
N GLY A 142 22.51 10.66 -26.97
CA GLY A 142 23.27 11.85 -26.54
C GLY A 142 23.90 11.68 -25.15
N MET A 143 24.30 12.79 -24.53
CA MET A 143 25.02 12.92 -23.24
C MET A 143 26.55 12.97 -23.29
N ASP A 144 27.18 12.50 -24.37
CA ASP A 144 28.64 12.56 -24.51
C ASP A 144 29.14 14.02 -24.67
N GLY A 145 30.18 14.37 -23.92
CA GLY A 145 30.80 15.69 -23.89
C GLY A 145 30.04 16.75 -23.08
N ILE A 146 28.98 16.38 -22.35
CA ILE A 146 28.06 17.33 -21.71
C ILE A 146 28.08 17.19 -20.18
N THR A 147 27.97 18.32 -19.49
CA THR A 147 27.78 18.37 -18.03
C THR A 147 26.31 18.46 -17.69
N TYR A 148 25.83 17.54 -16.85
CA TYR A 148 24.44 17.48 -16.41
C TYR A 148 24.30 17.78 -14.93
N TRP A 149 23.24 18.49 -14.58
CA TRP A 149 22.82 18.62 -13.19
C TRP A 149 22.27 17.30 -12.63
N SER A 150 22.56 17.06 -11.35
CA SER A 150 21.90 16.04 -10.53
C SER A 150 21.07 16.71 -9.44
N SER A 151 19.97 16.09 -9.02
CA SER A 151 19.15 16.53 -7.88
C SER A 151 19.84 16.32 -6.53
N THR A 152 20.99 15.63 -6.50
CA THR A 152 21.78 15.44 -5.28
C THR A 152 22.47 16.73 -4.88
N GLU A 153 22.05 17.28 -3.75
CA GLU A 153 22.65 18.45 -3.11
C GLU A 153 23.97 18.09 -2.41
N ALA A 154 24.95 18.99 -2.45
CA ALA A 154 26.19 18.84 -1.69
C ALA A 154 26.12 19.63 -0.37
N ASP A 155 25.65 20.87 -0.46
CA ASP A 155 25.36 21.74 0.68
C ASP A 155 24.41 22.89 0.26
N ALA A 156 24.27 23.90 1.12
CA ALA A 156 23.38 25.04 0.89
C ALA A 156 23.65 25.79 -0.43
N ILE A 157 24.91 25.84 -0.89
CA ILE A 157 25.32 26.62 -2.07
C ILE A 157 25.81 25.76 -3.25
N PHE A 158 26.20 24.49 -3.00
CA PHE A 158 26.70 23.57 -4.03
C PHE A 158 25.74 22.39 -4.28
N ALA A 159 25.69 21.93 -5.54
CA ALA A 159 25.02 20.70 -5.94
C ALA A 159 25.94 19.85 -6.84
N TRP A 160 25.62 18.57 -6.99
CA TRP A 160 26.40 17.68 -7.84
C TRP A 160 26.04 17.85 -9.32
N SER A 161 27.07 17.88 -10.15
CA SER A 161 26.97 17.76 -11.61
C SER A 161 27.96 16.69 -12.08
N ILE A 162 27.74 16.14 -13.26
CA ILE A 162 28.65 15.15 -13.86
C ILE A 162 28.93 15.56 -15.30
N LEU A 163 30.21 15.75 -15.62
CA LEU A 163 30.67 15.81 -17.01
C LEU A 163 30.84 14.39 -17.51
N PHE A 164 30.10 14.04 -18.55
CA PHE A 164 30.22 12.76 -19.23
C PHE A 164 31.10 12.91 -20.46
N ASN A 165 32.36 12.47 -20.40
CA ASN A 165 33.31 12.55 -21.51
C ASN A 165 34.04 11.21 -21.68
N PRO A 166 33.44 10.24 -22.41
CA PRO A 166 33.99 8.90 -22.56
C PRO A 166 35.47 8.90 -22.96
N PRO A 167 36.31 8.03 -22.36
CA PRO A 167 35.93 6.92 -21.49
C PRO A 167 35.69 7.30 -20.02
N THR A 168 35.78 8.58 -19.67
CA THR A 168 35.70 9.05 -18.28
C THR A 168 34.40 9.76 -17.95
N SER A 169 34.04 9.80 -16.67
CA SER A 169 32.98 10.67 -16.15
C SER A 169 33.51 11.39 -14.93
N THR A 170 33.33 12.71 -14.88
CA THR A 170 33.93 13.56 -13.85
C THR A 170 32.83 14.20 -13.01
N PRO A 171 32.47 13.61 -11.85
CA PRO A 171 31.54 14.24 -10.93
C PRO A 171 32.21 15.42 -10.22
N ALA A 172 31.47 16.52 -10.08
CA ALA A 172 31.93 17.72 -9.39
C ALA A 172 30.80 18.37 -8.58
N THR A 173 31.15 19.05 -7.49
CA THR A 173 30.26 19.96 -6.80
C THR A 173 30.39 21.35 -7.42
N VAL A 174 29.26 21.92 -7.85
CA VAL A 174 29.21 23.19 -8.59
C VAL A 174 28.20 24.11 -7.91
N LEU A 175 28.51 25.41 -7.89
CA LEU A 175 27.62 26.44 -7.36
C LEU A 175 26.25 26.34 -8.05
N LYS A 176 25.17 26.30 -7.27
CA LYS A 176 23.80 26.14 -7.77
C LYS A 176 23.38 27.22 -8.78
N THR A 177 24.10 28.34 -8.85
CA THR A 177 23.87 29.43 -9.81
C THR A 177 24.45 29.18 -11.21
N HIS A 178 25.30 28.16 -11.41
CA HIS A 178 25.86 27.84 -12.73
C HIS A 178 24.83 27.20 -13.65
N VAL A 179 24.93 27.47 -14.94
CA VAL A 179 24.10 26.84 -15.96
C VAL A 179 24.70 25.48 -16.35
N GLN A 180 23.91 24.41 -16.25
CA GLN A 180 24.27 23.07 -16.74
C GLN A 180 23.08 22.44 -17.47
N SER A 181 23.33 21.35 -18.19
CA SER A 181 22.29 20.66 -18.97
C SER A 181 21.33 19.88 -18.07
N VAL A 182 20.09 19.75 -18.53
CA VAL A 182 18.99 19.13 -17.80
C VAL A 182 18.43 17.98 -18.62
N ARG A 183 18.51 16.76 -18.09
CA ARG A 183 17.82 15.59 -18.64
C ARG A 183 16.88 15.02 -17.60
N ALA A 184 15.58 15.15 -17.84
CA ALA A 184 14.55 14.70 -16.91
C ALA A 184 14.37 13.18 -16.96
N ILE A 185 14.07 12.59 -15.81
CA ILE A 185 13.66 11.19 -15.67
C ILE A 185 12.35 11.08 -14.90
N ARG A 186 11.69 9.93 -15.00
CA ARG A 186 10.52 9.56 -14.18
C ARG A 186 10.46 8.05 -13.95
N HIS A 187 9.68 7.65 -12.97
CA HIS A 187 9.25 6.26 -12.79
C HIS A 187 8.03 5.96 -13.67
N PHE A 188 7.78 4.68 -13.97
CA PHE A 188 6.56 4.20 -14.60
C PHE A 188 6.05 2.92 -13.93
#